data_AF-A0A4R3TFK8-F1
#
_entry.id   AF-A0A4R3TFK8-F1
#
_cell.length_a   1.000
_cell.length_b   1.000
_cell.length_c   1.000
_cell.angle_alpha   90.00
_cell.angle_beta   90.00
_cell.angle_gamma   90.00
#
_symmetry.space_group_name_H-M   'P 1'
#
loop_
_entity.id
_entity.type
_entity.pdbx_description
1 polymer ?
#
loop_
_entity_poly.entity_id
_entity_poly.type
_entity_poly.pdbx_seq_one_letter_code
_entity_poly.pdbx_strand_id
1 'polypeptide(L)' 'MTDIMFRMLERHQKLDALLRLAQGRRSPDPFEIAKLKRLKQEFRGRLARLLLPPATVAGSL' A
#
# COMPACT_ATOMS: atom_id res chain seq x y z
N MET A 1 -10.89 -18.16 1.39
CA MET A 1 -10.16 -16.88 1.25
C MET A 1 -10.99 -15.94 0.41
N THR A 2 -11.25 -14.73 0.88
CA THR A 2 -12.11 -13.77 0.17
C THR A 2 -11.36 -13.19 -1.04
N ASP A 3 -11.99 -13.14 -2.21
CA ASP A 3 -11.43 -12.59 -3.47
C ASP A 3 -10.78 -11.20 -3.28
N ILE A 4 -11.34 -10.42 -2.36
CA ILE A 4 -10.87 -9.11 -1.94
C ILE A 4 -9.46 -9.18 -1.33
N MET A 5 -9.22 -10.11 -0.40
CA MET A 5 -7.90 -10.26 0.23
C MET A 5 -6.84 -10.69 -0.78
N PHE A 6 -7.19 -11.58 -1.70
CA PHE A 6 -6.28 -12.05 -2.75
C PHE A 6 -5.82 -10.91 -3.67
N ARG A 7 -6.77 -10.12 -4.21
CA ARG A 7 -6.47 -8.96 -5.06
C ARG A 7 -5.65 -7.89 -4.32
N MET A 8 -5.88 -7.75 -3.01
CA MET A 8 -5.14 -6.82 -2.16
C MET A 8 -3.68 -7.24 -1.97
N LEU A 9 -3.47 -8.53 -1.67
CA LEU A 9 -2.14 -9.13 -1.55
C LEU A 9 -1.38 -9.07 -2.87
N GLU A 10 -2.05 -9.33 -3.99
CA GLU A 10 -1.46 -9.24 -5.32
C GLU A 10 -1.00 -7.81 -5.64
N ARG A 11 -1.84 -6.80 -5.37
CA ARG A 11 -1.45 -5.39 -5.54
C ARG A 11 -0.29 -4.99 -4.65
N HIS A 12 -0.28 -5.48 -3.40
CA HIS A 12 0.82 -5.21 -2.47
C HIS A 12 2.15 -5.79 -2.98
N GLN A 13 2.14 -7.05 -3.42
CA GLN A 13 3.33 -7.71 -3.99
C GLN A 13 3.83 -7.00 -5.25
N LYS A 14 2.92 -6.56 -6.13
CA LYS A 14 3.28 -5.80 -7.34
C LYS A 14 3.94 -4.46 -6.99
N LEU A 15 3.41 -3.74 -6.00
CA LEU A 15 4.00 -2.49 -5.52
C LEU A 15 5.40 -2.71 -4.93
N ASP A 16 5.61 -3.76 -4.13
CA ASP A 16 6.92 -4.09 -3.58
C ASP A 16 7.93 -4.48 -4.68
N ALA A 17 7.49 -5.22 -5.70
CA ALA A 17 8.34 -5.56 -6.84
C ALA A 17 8.78 -4.30 -7.61
N LEU A 18 7.86 -3.38 -7.90
CA LEU A 18 8.19 -2.10 -8.56
C LEU A 18 9.17 -1.26 -7.74
N LEU A 19 9.01 -1.26 -6.42
CA LEU A 19 9.86 -0.51 -5.50
C LEU A 19 11.28 -1.11 -5.44
N ARG A 20 11.40 -2.44 -5.42
CA ARG A 20 12.69 -3.14 -5.52
C ARG A 20 13.37 -2.91 -6.87
N LEU A 21 12.61 -2.93 -7.97
CA LEU A 21 13.14 -2.65 -9.29
C LEU A 21 13.66 -1.22 -9.40
N ALA A 22 12.90 -0.24 -8.89
CA ALA A 22 13.33 1.17 -8.88
C ALA A 22 14.58 1.39 -8.02
N GLN A 23 14.70 0.70 -6.87
CA GLN A 23 15.89 0.75 -6.01
C GLN A 23 17.11 0.03 -6.61
N GLY A 24 16.90 -1.03 -7.38
CA GLY A 24 17.96 -1.80 -8.03
C GLY A 24 18.52 -1.16 -9.30
N ARG A 25 17.97 -0.02 -9.75
CA ARG A 25 18.50 0.71 -10.90
C ARG A 25 19.85 1.35 -10.55
N ARG A 26 20.73 1.42 -11.55
CA ARG A 26 22.07 2.05 -11.44
C ARG A 26 21.99 3.55 -11.14
N SER A 27 20.88 4.20 -11.52
CA SER A 27 20.52 5.56 -11.11
C SER A 27 19.07 5.53 -10.61
N PRO A 28 18.86 5.32 -9.29
CA PRO A 28 17.53 5.30 -8.71
C PRO A 28 16.98 6.72 -8.63
N ASP A 29 15.79 6.94 -9.19
CA ASP A 29 15.10 8.23 -9.09
C ASP A 29 14.45 8.37 -7.70
N PRO A 30 14.89 9.34 -6.86
CA PRO A 30 14.36 9.49 -5.51
C PRO A 30 12.88 9.87 -5.49
N PHE A 31 12.40 10.60 -6.50
CA PHE A 31 10.99 10.99 -6.63
C PHE A 31 10.12 9.77 -7.00
N GLU A 32 10.60 8.90 -7.90
CA GLU A 32 9.91 7.66 -8.25
C GLU A 32 9.78 6.75 -7.02
N ILE A 33 10.86 6.58 -6.25
CA ILE A 33 10.85 5.79 -5.01
C ILE A 33 9.92 6.42 -3.96
N ALA A 34 9.97 7.74 -3.77
CA ALA A 34 9.09 8.44 -2.83
C ALA A 34 7.61 8.32 -3.23
N LYS A 35 7.30 8.42 -4.53
CA LYS A 35 5.96 8.24 -5.08
C LYS A 35 5.45 6.81 -4.84
N LEU A 36 6.28 5.80 -5.10
CA LEU A 36 5.95 4.39 -4.84
C LEU A 36 5.73 4.12 -3.34
N LYS A 37 6.56 4.69 -2.46
CA LYS A 37 6.36 4.61 -1.00
C LYS A 37 5.07 5.27 -0.55
N ARG A 38 4.73 6.45 -1.10
CA ARG A 38 3.48 7.15 -0.78
C ARG A 38 2.26 6.34 -1.20
N LEU A 39 2.27 5.78 -2.41
CA LEU A 39 1.22 4.88 -2.89
C LEU A 39 1.06 3.66 -1.96
N LYS A 40 2.17 3.08 -1.50
CA LYS A 40 2.13 1.98 -0.53
C LYS A 40 1.50 2.38 0.82
N GLN A 41 1.83 3.58 1.33
CA GLN A 41 1.24 4.12 2.56
C GLN A 41 -0.26 4.41 2.43
N GLU A 42 -0.69 5.02 1.33
CA GLU A 42 -2.10 5.27 1.07
C GLU A 42 -2.89 3.95 0.97
N PHE A 43 -2.30 2.92 0.33
CA PHE A 43 -2.90 1.60 0.22
C PHE A 43 -3.03 0.93 1.60
N ARG A 44 -2.00 1.04 2.45
CA ARG A 44 -2.02 0.56 3.84
C ARG A 44 -3.06 1.30 4.68
N GLY A 45 -3.22 2.61 4.49
CA GLY A 45 -4.25 3.41 5.16
C GLY A 45 -5.66 3.00 4.76
N ARG A 46 -5.90 2.73 3.46
CA ARG A 46 -7.18 2.18 2.98
C ARG A 46 -7.44 0.78 3.51
N LEU A 47 -6.42 -0.08 3.57
CA LEU A 47 -6.48 -1.39 4.20
C LEU A 47 -6.89 -1.30 5.67
N ALA A 48 -6.22 -0.42 6.44
CA ALA A 48 -6.53 -0.21 7.84
C ALA A 48 -8.00 0.22 7.99
N ARG A 49 -8.49 1.14 7.15
CA ARG A 49 -9.91 1.56 7.18
C ARG A 49 -10.91 0.47 6.80
N LEU A 50 -10.52 -0.49 5.95
CA LEU A 50 -11.38 -1.63 5.59
C LEU A 50 -11.34 -2.75 6.64
N LEU A 51 -10.22 -2.88 7.36
CA LEU A 51 -10.01 -3.88 8.41
C LEU A 51 -10.49 -3.40 9.77
N LEU A 52 -10.50 -2.08 10.02
CA LEU A 52 -11.18 -1.49 11.16
C LEU A 52 -12.69 -1.52 10.90
N PRO A 53 -13.50 -2.10 11.79
CA PRO A 53 -14.95 -1.98 11.70
C PRO A 53 -15.33 -0.49 11.74
N PRO A 54 -16.37 -0.05 10.99
CA PRO A 54 -16.83 1.34 11.00
C PRO A 54 -17.28 1.84 12.38
N ALA A 55 -17.40 0.96 13.38
CA ALA A 55 -17.77 1.30 14.74
C ALA A 55 -16.69 2.05 15.53
N THR A 56 -15.40 1.95 15.18
CA THR A 56 -14.32 2.57 15.97
C THR A 56 -14.06 4.04 15.64
N VAL A 57 -14.67 4.57 14.57
CA VAL A 57 -14.55 5.99 14.17
C VAL A 57 -15.73 6.85 14.65
N ALA A 58 -16.74 6.24 15.30
CA ALA A 58 -17.92 6.91 15.84
C ALA A 58 -17.83 7.17 17.37
N GLY A 59 -16.62 7.26 17.92
CA GLY A 59 -16.38 7.37 19.37
C GLY A 59 -15.31 8.41 19.73
N SER A 60 -15.21 9.50 18.99
CA SER A 60 -14.37 10.64 19.36
C SER A 60 -15.07 11.93 18.94
N LEU A 61 -16.12 12.28 19.69
CA LEU A 61 -16.60 13.64 19.87
C LEU A 61 -15.84 14.27 21.04
#